data_AF-A0A7V5C9B5-F1
#
_entry.id   AF-A0A7V5C9B5-F1
#
_cell.length_a   1.000
_cell.length_b   1.000
_cell.length_c   1.000
_cell.angle_alpha   90.00
_cell.angle_beta   90.00
_cell.angle_gamma   90.00
#
_symmetry.space_group_name_H-M   'P 1'
#
loop_
_entity.id
_entity.type
_entity.pdbx_description
1 polymer ?
#
loop_
_entity_poly.entity_id
_entity_poly.type
_entity_poly.pdbx_seq_one_letter_code
_entity_poly.pdbx_strand_id
1 'polypeptide(L)'
;MTRAFLIVLDSVGIGGAPDASRFFNDQTPDTGANTLGHIAEACASGKADGEGRSGPLALPNLNALGLGAALELASGLKAPGLDAGTPTGLW
;
A
#
# COMPACT_ATOMS: atom_id res chain seq x y z
N MET A 1 25.28 1.55 14.47
CA MET A 1 24.59 2.67 13.77
C MET A 1 24.13 3.68 14.81
N THR A 2 24.41 4.98 14.63
CA THR A 2 24.06 6.06 15.62
C THR A 2 23.00 7.04 15.11
N ARG A 3 22.57 6.90 13.86
CA ARG A 3 21.61 7.81 13.21
C ARG A 3 20.42 7.01 12.71
N ALA A 4 19.24 7.60 12.81
CA ALA A 4 18.01 7.09 12.22
C ALA A 4 17.44 8.15 11.26
N PHE A 5 16.87 7.71 10.15
CA PHE A 5 16.12 8.55 9.23
C PHE A 5 14.67 8.10 9.28
N LEU A 6 13.78 8.98 9.73
CA LEU A 6 12.35 8.73 9.77
C LEU A 6 11.68 9.47 8.62
N ILE A 7 10.96 8.73 7.78
CA ILE A 7 10.21 9.25 6.64
C ILE A 7 8.75 8.86 6.84
N VAL A 8 7.86 9.85 6.81
CA VAL A 8 6.41 9.64 6.89
C VAL A 8 5.81 9.91 5.51
N LEU A 9 5.19 8.89 4.93
CA LEU A 9 4.41 9.01 3.70
C LEU A 9 2.94 9.21 4.07
N ASP A 10 2.55 10.45 4.31
CA ASP A 10 1.16 10.81 4.61
C ASP A 10 0.32 10.74 3.33
N SER A 11 -0.77 9.96 3.21
CA SER A 11 -1.49 9.12 4.17
C SER A 11 -1.50 7.63 3.75
N VAL A 12 -0.33 7.08 3.38
CA VAL A 12 -0.20 5.79 2.66
C VAL A 12 -0.48 4.59 3.58
N GLY A 13 -1.76 4.33 3.84
CA GLY A 13 -2.25 3.16 4.59
C GLY A 13 -2.22 1.88 3.76
N ILE A 14 -2.00 0.74 4.42
CA ILE A 14 -1.84 -0.59 3.81
C ILE A 14 -2.98 -1.57 4.15
N GLY A 15 -4.10 -1.05 4.66
CA GLY A 15 -5.25 -1.83 5.11
C GLY A 15 -5.87 -1.22 6.37
N GLY A 16 -7.17 -1.48 6.56
CA GLY A 16 -7.91 -1.04 7.74
C GLY A 16 -7.37 -1.71 9.00
N ALA A 17 -7.27 -0.94 10.09
CA ALA A 17 -6.88 -1.47 11.39
C ALA A 17 -7.91 -2.50 11.90
N PRO A 18 -7.55 -3.38 12.87
CA PRO A 18 -8.48 -4.36 13.43
C PRO A 18 -9.77 -3.75 14.02
N ASP A 19 -9.75 -2.48 14.37
CA ASP A 19 -10.87 -1.72 14.92
C ASP A 19 -11.51 -0.75 13.93
N ALA A 20 -11.22 -0.86 12.62
CA ALA A 20 -11.75 0.02 11.57
C ALA A 20 -13.29 0.11 11.55
N SER A 21 -14.00 -0.91 12.03
CA SER A 21 -15.46 -0.90 12.18
C SER A 21 -15.99 0.11 13.20
N ARG A 22 -15.12 0.72 14.00
CA ARG A 22 -15.45 1.74 15.01
C ARG A 22 -15.24 3.18 14.49
N PHE A 23 -14.62 3.34 13.34
CA PHE A 23 -14.30 4.64 12.74
C PHE A 23 -15.14 4.84 11.48
N PHE A 24 -15.68 6.04 11.32
CA PHE A 24 -16.69 6.33 10.31
C PHE A 24 -16.42 7.67 9.64
N ASN A 25 -16.64 7.69 8.31
CA ASN A 25 -16.84 8.91 7.54
C ASN A 25 -18.32 8.97 7.12
N ASP A 26 -19.05 9.92 7.69
CA ASP A 26 -20.52 9.93 7.72
C ASP A 26 -21.09 8.58 8.22
N GLN A 27 -21.82 7.87 7.36
CA GLN A 27 -22.42 6.57 7.69
C GLN A 27 -21.58 5.38 7.19
N THR A 28 -20.40 5.63 6.62
CA THR A 28 -19.54 4.59 6.05
C THR A 28 -18.42 4.25 7.04
N PRO A 29 -18.35 3.01 7.57
CA PRO A 29 -17.22 2.60 8.40
C PRO A 29 -15.95 2.47 7.56
N ASP A 30 -14.78 2.60 8.19
CA ASP A 30 -13.48 2.36 7.55
C ASP A 30 -13.20 0.86 7.29
N THR A 31 -14.14 -0.03 7.60
CA THR A 31 -14.06 -1.46 7.27
C THR A 31 -13.79 -1.65 5.78
N GLY A 32 -12.69 -2.34 5.46
CA GLY A 32 -12.28 -2.58 4.08
C GLY A 32 -11.47 -1.45 3.45
N ALA A 33 -11.17 -0.36 4.17
CA ALA A 33 -10.25 0.66 3.69
C ALA A 33 -8.87 0.05 3.40
N ASN A 34 -8.29 0.34 2.23
CA ASN A 34 -6.93 -0.06 1.88
C ASN A 34 -6.36 0.92 0.83
N THR A 35 -5.74 2.01 1.29
CA THR A 35 -5.28 3.09 0.40
C THR A 35 -4.31 2.58 -0.66
N LEU A 36 -3.20 1.96 -0.26
CA LEU A 36 -2.19 1.47 -1.20
C LEU A 36 -2.73 0.34 -2.08
N GLY A 37 -3.52 -0.57 -1.52
CA GLY A 37 -4.14 -1.66 -2.26
C GLY A 37 -5.07 -1.18 -3.38
N HIS A 38 -6.01 -0.29 -3.05
CA HIS A 38 -6.94 0.27 -4.03
C HIS A 38 -6.24 1.16 -5.06
N ILE A 39 -5.17 1.87 -4.68
CA ILE A 39 -4.33 2.59 -5.66
C ILE A 39 -3.71 1.58 -6.64
N ALA A 40 -3.11 0.50 -6.15
CA ALA A 40 -2.49 -0.52 -7.01
C ALA A 40 -3.51 -1.15 -7.98
N GLU A 41 -4.72 -1.44 -7.53
CA GLU A 41 -5.82 -1.94 -8.37
C GLU A 41 -6.30 -0.91 -9.42
N ALA A 42 -6.45 0.36 -9.02
CA ALA A 42 -6.80 1.43 -9.96
C ALA A 42 -5.73 1.63 -11.02
N CYS A 43 -4.45 1.49 -10.64
CA CYS A 43 -3.31 1.51 -11.55
C CYS A 43 -3.36 0.33 -12.53
N ALA A 44 -3.49 -0.90 -12.02
CA ALA A 44 -3.50 -2.10 -12.85
C ALA A 44 -4.69 -2.17 -13.81
N SER A 45 -5.83 -1.56 -13.46
CA SER A 45 -7.01 -1.47 -14.32
C SER A 45 -6.97 -0.29 -15.30
N GLY A 46 -5.89 0.49 -15.34
CA GLY A 46 -5.72 1.64 -16.23
C GLY A 46 -6.58 2.86 -15.85
N LYS A 47 -7.36 2.80 -14.76
CA LYS A 47 -8.21 3.91 -14.29
C LYS A 47 -7.43 5.16 -13.91
N ALA A 48 -6.14 4.98 -13.63
CA ALA A 48 -5.27 6.06 -13.23
C ALA A 48 -4.11 6.30 -14.23
N ASP A 49 -4.25 5.76 -15.46
CA ASP A 49 -3.38 6.11 -16.58
C ASP A 49 -3.63 7.57 -17.01
N GLY A 50 -2.58 8.25 -17.46
CA GLY A 50 -2.65 9.65 -17.88
C GLY A 50 -1.30 10.18 -18.34
N GLU A 51 -1.18 11.51 -18.40
CA GLU A 51 0.10 12.13 -18.75
C GLU A 51 1.12 11.88 -17.63
N GLY A 52 2.15 11.08 -17.92
CA GLY A 52 3.24 10.78 -17.00
C GLY A 52 3.17 9.42 -16.29
N ARG A 53 2.11 8.62 -16.47
CA ARG A 53 2.10 7.22 -16.03
C ARG A 53 1.14 6.33 -16.82
N SER A 54 1.49 5.05 -16.91
CA SER A 54 0.62 4.00 -17.41
C SER A 54 0.91 2.67 -16.74
N GLY A 55 -0.10 1.81 -16.67
CA GLY A 55 0.02 0.44 -16.18
C GLY A 55 0.11 0.33 -14.65
N PRO A 56 0.54 -0.83 -14.13
CA PRO A 56 0.55 -1.13 -12.70
C PRO A 56 1.40 -0.15 -11.88
N LEU A 57 1.10 -0.08 -10.57
CA LEU A 57 1.88 0.75 -9.65
C LEU A 57 3.31 0.18 -9.51
N ALA A 58 4.31 0.96 -9.90
CA ALA A 58 5.71 0.54 -9.89
C ALA A 58 6.49 1.21 -8.73
N LEU A 59 6.72 0.47 -7.65
CA LEU A 59 7.50 0.93 -6.48
C LEU A 59 8.66 -0.02 -6.17
N PRO A 60 9.59 -0.28 -7.11
CA PRO A 60 10.58 -1.36 -6.98
C PRO A 60 11.45 -1.27 -5.72
N ASN A 61 11.86 -0.06 -5.34
CA ASN A 61 12.69 0.16 -4.15
C ASN A 61 11.93 -0.12 -2.86
N LEU A 62 10.71 0.41 -2.72
CA LEU A 62 9.89 0.20 -1.52
C LEU A 62 9.42 -1.26 -1.43
N ASN A 63 9.14 -1.88 -2.58
CA ASN A 63 8.75 -3.28 -2.62
C ASN A 63 9.90 -4.20 -2.20
N ALA A 64 11.12 -3.94 -2.68
CA ALA A 64 12.32 -4.65 -2.23
C ALA A 64 12.57 -4.48 -0.72
N LEU A 65 12.24 -3.32 -0.15
CA LEU A 65 12.29 -3.08 1.31
C LEU A 65 11.16 -3.79 2.08
N GLY A 66 10.15 -4.34 1.40
CA GLY A 66 9.08 -5.15 2.00
C GLY A 66 7.70 -4.50 2.05
N LEU A 67 7.46 -3.39 1.34
CA LEU A 67 6.16 -2.70 1.37
C LEU A 67 5.00 -3.61 0.91
N GLY A 68 5.14 -4.34 -0.19
CA GLY A 68 4.10 -5.25 -0.67
C GLY A 68 3.83 -6.41 0.29
N ALA A 69 4.88 -6.99 0.87
CA ALA A 69 4.76 -8.04 1.88
C ALA A 69 4.07 -7.53 3.16
N ALA A 70 4.35 -6.29 3.59
CA ALA A 70 3.67 -5.68 4.73
C ALA A 70 2.18 -5.45 4.46
N LEU A 71 1.82 -5.01 3.25
CA LEU A 71 0.43 -4.87 2.82
C LEU A 71 -0.30 -6.21 2.83
N GLU A 72 0.29 -7.26 2.24
CA GLU A 72 -0.31 -8.60 2.24
C GLU A 72 -0.51 -9.10 3.67
N LEU A 73 0.46 -8.90 4.56
CA LEU A 73 0.35 -9.28 5.96
C LEU A 73 -0.75 -8.50 6.70
N ALA A 74 -0.89 -7.21 6.44
CA ALA A 74 -1.82 -6.33 7.14
C ALA A 74 -3.28 -6.55 6.69
N SER A 75 -3.52 -6.82 5.41
CA SER A 75 -4.87 -6.83 4.85
C SER A 75 -5.25 -8.12 4.12
N GLY A 76 -4.31 -9.06 3.90
CA GLY A 76 -4.51 -10.24 3.08
C GLY A 76 -4.57 -9.99 1.57
N LEU A 77 -4.38 -8.74 1.12
CA LEU A 77 -4.47 -8.38 -0.29
C LEU A 77 -3.10 -8.54 -0.96
N LYS A 78 -3.04 -9.23 -2.10
CA LYS A 78 -1.88 -9.20 -2.99
C LYS A 78 -2.04 -8.05 -3.99
N ALA A 79 -1.46 -6.90 -3.67
CA ALA A 79 -1.58 -5.71 -4.48
C ALA A 79 -0.86 -5.87 -5.85
N PRO A 80 -1.56 -5.66 -6.99
CA PRO A 80 -0.94 -5.79 -8.31
C PRO A 80 0.28 -4.88 -8.49
N GLY A 81 1.39 -5.45 -8.95
CA GLY A 81 2.64 -4.70 -9.15
C GLY A 81 3.51 -4.56 -7.89
N LEU A 82 3.02 -5.02 -6.73
CA LEU A 82 3.77 -5.08 -5.45
C LEU A 82 3.96 -6.52 -4.93
N ASP A 83 3.57 -7.53 -5.70
CA ASP A 83 3.67 -8.95 -5.37
C ASP A 83 5.05 -9.57 -5.70
N ALA A 84 5.99 -8.75 -6.16
CA ALA A 84 7.29 -9.22 -6.63
C ALA A 84 8.28 -9.53 -5.49
N GLY A 85 8.43 -10.82 -5.18
CA GLY A 85 9.64 -11.41 -4.59
C GLY A 85 9.78 -11.32 -3.07
N THR A 86 10.80 -12.00 -2.55
CA THR A 86 11.15 -11.97 -1.12
C THR A 86 11.77 -10.62 -0.78
N PRO A 87 11.28 -9.92 0.26
CA PRO A 87 11.90 -8.68 0.74
C PRO A 87 13.38 -8.87 1.05
N THR A 88 14.21 -7.90 0.66
CA THR A 88 15.66 -7.87 0.92
C THR A 88 16.06 -6.75 1.88
N GLY A 89 15.09 -5.91 2.29
CA GLY A 89 15.30 -4.90 3.32
C GLY A 89 15.78 -5.53 4.63
N LEU A 90 16.83 -4.94 5.20
CA LEU A 90 17.33 -5.27 6.53
C LEU A 90 16.87 -4.15 7.48
N TRP A 91 16.15 -4.52 8.54
CA TRP A 91 15.70 -3.63 9.61
C TRP A 91 16.61 -3.68 10.83
#